data_AF-A0A538PK73-F1
#
_entry.id   AF-A0A538PK73-F1
#
_cell.length_a   1.000
_cell.length_b   1.000
_cell.length_c   1.000
_cell.angle_alpha   90.00
_cell.angle_beta   90.00
_cell.angle_gamma   90.00
#
_symmetry.space_group_name_H-M   'P 1'
#
loop_
_entity.id
_entity.type
_entity.pdbx_description
1 polymer ?
#
loop_
_entity_poly.entity_id
_entity_poly.type
_entity_poly.pdbx_seq_one_letter_code
_entity_poly.pdbx_strand_id
1 'polypeptide(L)'
;MEQGFQELSEAAGGHDLRSLLWQWPFRRLLTAHPLGGCVMSDRADDDVVNDRGEVWGPPRPVRGRRRDHPPARSRVNPSMTITALSERVAQWMVHGRELGDRRPAARPAPAAALQLAPDAAGVG
;
A
#
# COMPACT_ATOMS: atom_id res chain seq x y z
N MET A 1 -20.05 -23.33 -0.99
CA MET A 1 -19.02 -23.07 0.05
C MET A 1 -19.42 -23.74 1.35
N GLU A 2 -20.63 -23.50 1.87
CA GLU A 2 -21.12 -24.14 3.12
C GLU A 2 -21.13 -25.68 3.05
N GLN A 3 -21.69 -26.27 1.98
CA GLN A 3 -21.65 -27.73 1.76
C GLN A 3 -20.21 -28.28 1.72
N GLY A 4 -19.28 -27.59 1.06
CA GLY A 4 -17.88 -28.02 1.01
C GLY A 4 -17.18 -27.97 2.37
N PHE A 5 -17.54 -27.03 3.25
CA PHE A 5 -17.03 -27.01 4.63
C PHE A 5 -17.66 -28.12 5.49
N GLN A 6 -18.93 -28.46 5.25
CA GLN A 6 -19.61 -29.57 5.92
C GLN A 6 -18.97 -30.91 5.54
N GLU A 7 -18.78 -31.17 4.25
CA GLU A 7 -18.09 -32.37 3.75
C GLU A 7 -16.67 -32.50 4.31
N LEU A 8 -15.91 -31.39 4.38
CA LEU A 8 -14.57 -31.38 4.96
C LEU A 8 -14.59 -31.69 6.46
N SER A 9 -15.54 -31.12 7.20
CA SER A 9 -15.70 -31.36 8.65
C SER A 9 -16.05 -32.81 8.92
N GLU A 10 -17.00 -33.38 8.17
CA GLU A 10 -17.39 -34.80 8.27
C GLU A 10 -16.24 -35.74 7.95
N ALA A 11 -15.51 -35.48 6.85
CA ALA A 11 -14.33 -36.28 6.48
C ALA A 11 -13.21 -36.21 7.53
N ALA A 12 -13.11 -35.11 8.29
CA ALA A 12 -12.16 -34.94 9.38
C ALA A 12 -12.68 -35.49 10.74
N GLY A 13 -13.88 -36.07 10.79
CA GLY A 13 -14.51 -36.58 12.02
C GLY A 13 -15.02 -35.47 12.96
N GLY A 14 -15.22 -34.26 12.43
CA GLY A 14 -15.67 -33.08 13.16
C GLY A 14 -17.19 -32.86 13.15
N HIS A 15 -17.62 -31.83 13.87
CA HIS A 15 -19.00 -31.34 13.89
C HIS A 15 -19.04 -29.88 13.42
N ASP A 16 -19.93 -29.57 12.48
CA ASP A 16 -20.09 -28.21 11.95
C ASP A 16 -20.82 -27.30 12.96
N LEU A 17 -20.14 -26.26 13.44
CA LEU A 17 -20.70 -25.25 14.34
C LEU A 17 -20.86 -23.92 13.59
N ARG A 18 -22.12 -23.55 13.34
CA ARG A 18 -22.46 -22.31 12.65
C ARG A 18 -22.48 -21.12 13.60
N SER A 19 -21.74 -20.07 13.24
CA SER A 19 -21.80 -18.78 13.95
C SER A 19 -23.24 -18.28 14.06
N LEU A 20 -23.60 -17.73 15.22
CA LEU A 20 -24.92 -17.13 15.49
C LEU A 20 -25.31 -16.08 14.43
N LEU A 21 -24.33 -15.33 13.91
CA LEU A 21 -24.55 -14.28 12.91
C LEU A 21 -24.81 -14.82 11.50
N TRP A 22 -24.49 -16.09 11.26
CA TRP A 22 -24.74 -16.78 9.99
C TRP A 22 -26.09 -17.53 9.95
N GLN A 23 -26.76 -17.64 11.10
CA GLN A 23 -28.08 -18.25 11.20
C GLN A 23 -29.17 -17.29 10.70
N TRP A 24 -30.26 -17.84 10.19
CA TRP A 24 -31.46 -17.05 9.89
C TRP A 24 -32.03 -16.49 11.22
N PRO A 25 -32.47 -15.22 11.29
CA PRO A 25 -32.71 -14.27 10.19
C PRO A 25 -31.52 -13.38 9.82
N PHE A 26 -30.39 -13.46 10.53
CA PHE A 26 -29.30 -12.48 10.38
C PHE A 26 -28.55 -12.65 9.05
N ARG A 27 -28.05 -13.86 8.74
CA ARG A 27 -27.26 -14.17 7.53
C ARG A 27 -26.21 -13.09 7.18
N ARG A 28 -25.45 -12.61 8.16
CA ARG A 28 -24.45 -11.55 7.97
C ARG A 28 -23.04 -12.14 7.88
N LEU A 29 -22.32 -11.80 6.81
CA LEU A 29 -20.88 -12.04 6.70
C LEU A 29 -20.13 -10.91 7.39
N LEU A 30 -19.31 -11.26 8.38
CA LEU A 30 -18.25 -10.38 8.86
C LEU A 30 -17.00 -10.63 8.03
N THR A 31 -16.39 -9.55 7.54
CA THR A 31 -15.07 -9.62 6.93
C THR A 31 -14.05 -9.04 7.89
N ALA A 32 -12.98 -9.79 8.16
CA ALA A 32 -11.81 -9.25 8.85
C ALA A 32 -11.02 -8.25 7.97
N HIS A 33 -11.35 -8.19 6.68
CA HIS A 33 -10.61 -7.45 5.66
C HIS A 33 -11.54 -6.44 4.95
N PRO A 34 -11.97 -5.35 5.60
CA PRO A 34 -12.64 -4.26 4.90
C PRO A 34 -11.62 -3.60 3.96
N LEU A 35 -11.92 -3.56 2.67
CA LEU A 35 -11.08 -2.92 1.65
C LEU A 35 -11.92 -2.00 0.78
N GLY A 36 -11.37 -0.83 0.42
CA GLY A 36 -12.01 0.19 -0.40
C GLY A 36 -12.19 1.53 0.32
N GLY A 37 -12.98 2.43 -0.28
CA GLY A 37 -13.29 3.76 0.27
C GLY A 37 -12.34 4.88 -0.14
N CYS A 38 -11.10 4.55 -0.50
CA CYS A 38 -10.10 5.45 -1.08
C CYS A 38 -9.41 4.71 -2.22
N VAL A 39 -10.07 4.60 -3.37
CA VAL A 39 -9.59 3.79 -4.50
C VAL A 39 -8.58 4.61 -5.31
N MET A 40 -7.64 3.88 -5.91
CA MET A 40 -6.58 4.42 -6.76
C MET A 40 -7.01 4.34 -8.23
N SER A 41 -6.80 5.41 -8.98
CA SER A 41 -7.16 5.53 -10.40
C SER A 41 -6.09 6.24 -11.23
N ASP A 42 -6.20 6.11 -12.55
CA ASP A 42 -5.36 6.83 -13.50
C ASP A 42 -5.80 8.29 -13.72
N ARG A 43 -7.03 8.64 -13.32
CA ARG A 43 -7.61 9.99 -13.51
C ARG A 43 -8.39 10.45 -12.28
N ALA A 44 -8.36 11.77 -12.08
CA ALA A 44 -9.07 12.46 -10.99
C ALA A 44 -10.60 12.34 -11.01
N ASP A 45 -11.19 12.08 -12.18
CA ASP A 45 -12.64 11.93 -12.30
C ASP A 45 -13.13 10.54 -11.87
N ASP A 46 -12.21 9.56 -11.81
CA ASP A 46 -12.54 8.14 -11.64
C ASP A 46 -12.51 7.71 -10.16
N ASP A 47 -11.51 8.14 -9.37
CA ASP A 47 -11.41 7.82 -7.93
C ASP A 47 -10.58 8.87 -7.13
N VAL A 48 -10.08 8.52 -5.95
CA VAL A 48 -9.61 9.45 -4.91
C VAL A 48 -8.11 9.77 -5.02
N VAL A 49 -7.29 8.76 -5.33
CA VAL A 49 -5.83 8.89 -5.37
C VAL A 49 -5.24 8.41 -6.68
N ASN A 50 -4.06 8.94 -7.04
CA ASN A 50 -3.28 8.47 -8.18
C ASN A 50 -2.41 7.24 -7.81
N ASP A 51 -1.65 6.74 -8.78
CA ASP A 51 -0.76 5.57 -8.66
C ASP A 51 0.36 5.72 -7.61
N ARG A 52 0.64 6.96 -7.18
CA ARG A 52 1.64 7.31 -6.17
C ARG A 52 1.05 7.52 -4.78
N GLY A 53 -0.27 7.36 -4.63
CA GLY A 53 -0.98 7.57 -3.37
C GLY A 53 -1.28 9.04 -3.06
N GLU A 54 -1.16 9.94 -4.04
CA GLU A 54 -1.48 11.36 -3.88
C GLU A 54 -2.97 11.59 -4.16
N VAL A 55 -3.62 12.44 -3.35
CA VAL A 55 -5.02 12.82 -3.57
C VAL A 55 -5.15 13.72 -4.79
N TRP A 56 -6.13 13.44 -5.64
CA TRP A 56 -6.44 14.24 -6.82
C TRP A 56 -7.02 15.62 -6.44
N GLY A 57 -6.16 16.64 -6.25
CA GLY A 57 -6.55 18.06 -6.17
C GLY A 57 -7.62 18.39 -5.10
N PRO A 58 -8.22 19.61 -5.13
CA PRO A 58 -9.28 19.96 -4.18
C PRO A 58 -10.48 19.03 -4.36
N PRO A 59 -11.18 18.64 -3.28
CA PRO A 59 -12.19 17.59 -3.30
C PRO A 59 -13.32 17.96 -4.26
N ARG A 60 -13.26 17.40 -5.47
CA ARG A 60 -14.37 17.40 -6.41
C ARG A 60 -15.19 16.14 -6.17
N PRO A 61 -16.51 16.19 -6.34
CA PRO A 61 -17.30 14.97 -6.35
C PRO A 61 -16.81 14.07 -7.49
N VAL A 62 -16.15 12.96 -7.14
CA VAL A 62 -15.74 11.91 -8.09
C VAL A 62 -16.97 11.51 -8.90
N ARG A 63 -16.90 11.71 -10.23
CA ARG A 63 -18.04 11.54 -11.14
C ARG A 63 -18.11 10.07 -11.57
N GLY A 64 -18.74 9.27 -10.73
CA GLY A 64 -18.91 7.85 -11.00
C GLY A 64 -18.52 7.07 -9.78
N ARG A 65 -19.39 7.08 -8.76
CA ARG A 65 -19.32 6.10 -7.70
C ARG A 65 -19.52 4.71 -8.31
N ARG A 66 -18.44 4.07 -8.77
CA ARG A 66 -18.29 2.63 -8.65
C ARG A 66 -17.89 2.36 -7.20
N ARG A 67 -18.77 2.71 -6.26
CA ARG A 67 -18.63 2.37 -4.83
C ARG A 67 -18.48 0.86 -4.60
N ASP A 68 -18.80 0.10 -5.64
CA ASP A 68 -18.97 -1.33 -5.63
C ASP A 68 -17.93 -2.03 -6.51
N HIS A 69 -16.87 -1.33 -6.97
CA HIS A 69 -15.67 -2.04 -7.38
C HIS A 69 -14.79 -2.21 -6.14
N PRO A 70 -14.93 -3.33 -5.39
CA PRO A 70 -13.96 -3.62 -4.35
C PRO A 70 -12.59 -3.62 -5.04
N PRO A 71 -11.55 -2.99 -4.44
CA PRO A 71 -10.18 -3.25 -4.89
C PRO A 71 -10.05 -4.76 -4.98
N ALA A 72 -9.57 -5.26 -6.12
CA ALA A 72 -9.62 -6.66 -6.52
C ALA A 72 -9.52 -7.54 -5.27
N ARG A 73 -10.63 -8.18 -4.87
CA ARG A 73 -10.69 -8.89 -3.59
C ARG A 73 -9.61 -9.96 -3.63
N SER A 74 -8.50 -9.67 -2.95
CA SER A 74 -7.40 -10.59 -2.86
C SER A 74 -7.95 -11.86 -2.22
N ARG A 75 -7.75 -13.01 -2.89
CA ARG A 75 -8.12 -14.33 -2.32
C ARG A 75 -7.24 -14.68 -1.13
N VAL A 76 -6.18 -13.91 -0.88
CA VAL A 76 -5.25 -14.02 0.24
C VAL A 76 -5.35 -12.79 1.14
N ASN A 77 -4.84 -12.90 2.37
CA ASN A 77 -4.84 -11.82 3.35
C ASN A 77 -4.23 -10.54 2.73
N PRO A 78 -4.94 -9.39 2.73
CA PRO A 78 -4.46 -8.18 2.08
C PRO A 78 -3.33 -7.47 2.84
N SER A 79 -2.98 -7.89 4.06
CA SER A 79 -1.96 -7.22 4.88
C SER A 79 -0.65 -7.01 4.13
N MET A 80 -0.15 -8.05 3.45
CA MET A 80 1.11 -7.98 2.70
C MET A 80 1.01 -7.00 1.51
N THR A 81 -0.14 -6.97 0.83
CA THR A 81 -0.39 -6.00 -0.25
C THR A 81 -0.45 -4.57 0.29
N ILE A 82 -1.10 -4.35 1.44
CA ILE A 82 -1.16 -3.04 2.09
C ILE A 82 0.25 -2.58 2.47
N THR A 83 1.05 -3.44 3.11
CA THR A 83 2.43 -3.12 3.47
C THR A 83 3.26 -2.74 2.24
N ALA A 84 3.24 -3.58 1.19
CA ALA A 84 3.99 -3.31 -0.03
C ALA A 84 3.55 -2.00 -0.71
N LEU A 85 2.25 -1.72 -0.75
CA LEU A 85 1.71 -0.48 -1.30
C LEU A 85 2.12 0.73 -0.45
N SER A 86 2.03 0.64 0.87
CA SER A 86 2.43 1.71 1.80
C SER A 86 3.91 2.04 1.68
N GLU A 87 4.78 1.03 1.58
CA GLU A 87 6.21 1.23 1.37
C GLU A 87 6.50 1.92 0.03
N ARG A 88 5.82 1.50 -1.05
CA ARG A 88 5.94 2.14 -2.36
C ARG A 88 5.49 3.61 -2.35
N VAL A 89 4.38 3.92 -1.68
CA VAL A 89 3.89 5.30 -1.53
C VAL A 89 4.88 6.13 -0.72
N ALA A 90 5.41 5.59 0.38
CA ALA A 90 6.42 6.28 1.19
C ALA A 90 7.70 6.58 0.38
N GLN A 91 8.14 5.64 -0.47
CA GLN A 91 9.24 5.85 -1.41
C GLN A 91 8.97 7.04 -2.35
N TRP A 92 7.78 7.16 -2.92
CA TRP A 92 7.41 8.34 -3.72
C TRP A 92 7.37 9.63 -2.90
N MET A 93 6.82 9.61 -1.69
CA MET A 93 6.73 10.79 -0.82
C MET A 93 8.10 11.34 -0.42
N VAL A 94 9.05 10.47 -0.06
CA VAL A 94 10.37 10.88 0.42
C VAL A 94 11.33 11.17 -0.74
N HIS A 95 11.22 10.44 -1.84
CA HIS A 95 12.25 10.42 -2.88
C HIS A 95 11.78 10.90 -4.26
N GLY A 96 10.47 11.06 -4.48
CA GLY A 96 9.88 11.49 -5.75
C GLY A 96 10.16 10.56 -6.92
N ARG A 97 10.40 9.25 -6.66
CA ARG A 97 10.76 8.25 -7.68
C ARG A 97 10.41 6.83 -7.25
N GLU A 98 10.33 5.92 -8.21
CA GLU A 98 10.04 4.50 -7.97
C GLU A 98 11.22 3.75 -7.32
N LEU A 99 10.93 2.62 -6.67
CA LEU A 99 11.97 1.75 -6.13
C LEU A 99 12.76 1.10 -7.28
N GLY A 100 14.08 1.27 -7.28
CA GLY A 100 14.95 0.71 -8.33
C GLY A 100 15.46 1.74 -9.34
N ASP A 101 14.89 2.95 -9.39
CA ASP A 101 15.46 4.09 -10.11
C ASP A 101 16.73 4.58 -9.39
N ARG A 102 17.85 3.92 -9.70
CA ARG A 102 19.18 4.33 -9.24
C ARG A 102 19.66 5.49 -10.11
N ARG A 103 19.82 6.67 -9.50
CA ARG A 103 20.76 7.66 -10.03
C ARG A 103 22.15 7.01 -10.05
N PRO A 104 22.98 7.18 -11.09
CA PRO A 104 24.40 6.91 -10.93
C PRO A 104 24.86 7.72 -9.72
N ALA A 105 25.50 7.06 -8.76
CA ALA A 105 26.07 7.76 -7.62
C ALA A 105 26.94 8.89 -8.16
N ALA A 106 26.63 10.13 -7.81
CA ALA A 106 27.50 11.24 -8.15
C ALA A 106 28.87 10.89 -7.56
N ARG A 107 29.87 10.67 -8.42
CA ARG A 107 31.23 10.42 -7.96
C ARG A 107 31.59 11.60 -7.07
N PRO A 108 31.96 11.39 -5.79
CA PRO A 108 32.38 12.51 -4.96
C PRO A 108 33.50 13.23 -5.71
N ALA A 109 33.39 14.55 -5.84
CA ALA A 109 34.48 15.35 -6.39
C ALA A 109 35.75 15.00 -5.59
N PRO A 110 36.90 14.82 -6.25
CA PRO A 110 38.14 14.58 -5.52
C PRO A 110 38.28 15.70 -4.50
N ALA A 111 38.45 15.33 -3.23
CA ALA A 111 38.60 16.30 -2.15
C ALA A 111 39.70 17.27 -2.58
N ALA A 112 39.34 18.55 -2.76
CA ALA A 112 40.30 19.58 -3.08
C ALA A 112 41.37 19.52 -2.00
N ALA A 113 42.61 19.21 -2.40
CA ALA A 113 43.74 19.14 -1.48
C ALA A 113 43.77 20.47 -0.73
N LEU A 114 43.56 20.40 0.58
CA LEU A 114 43.68 21.54 1.48
C LEU A 114 45.14 22.02 1.37
N GLN A 115 45.38 23.02 0.54
CA GLN A 115 46.67 23.68 0.45
C GLN A 115 46.87 24.45 1.75
N LEU A 116 47.56 23.81 2.70
CA LEU A 116 48.07 24.47 3.89
C LEU A 116 49.06 25.54 3.42
N ALA A 117 48.72 26.80 3.68
CA ALA A 117 49.63 27.91 3.47
C ALA A 117 50.85 27.73 4.41
N PRO A 118 52.06 28.09 3.98
CA PRO A 118 53.24 27.98 4.83
C PRO A 118 53.10 28.93 6.02
N ASP A 119 53.30 28.38 7.23
CA ASP A 119 53.24 29.11 8.48
C ASP A 119 54.22 30.29 8.48
N ALA A 120 53.66 31.48 8.66
CA ALA A 120 54.41 32.68 8.99
C ALA A 120 54.89 32.60 10.45
N ALA A 121 56.06 32.01 10.66
CA ALA A 121 56.92 32.26 11.82
C ALA A 121 58.25 32.75 11.24
N GLY A 122 58.75 33.96 11.49
CA GLY A 122 58.68 34.76 12.69
C GLY A 122 60.12 35.12 13.05
N VAL A 123 60.49 36.36 12.73
CA VAL A 123 61.47 37.23 13.41
C VAL A 123 62.53 36.57 14.30
N GLY A 124 63.79 36.74 13.91
CA GLY A 124 65.01 36.48 14.68
C GLY A 124 66.24 36.81 13.85
#